data_AF-A0AAU1YC00-F1
#
_entry.id   AF-A0AAU1YC00-F1
#
_cell.length_a   1.000
_cell.length_b   1.000
_cell.length_c   1.000
_cell.angle_alpha   90.00
_cell.angle_beta   90.00
_cell.angle_gamma   90.00
#
_symmetry.space_group_name_H-M   'P 1'
#
loop_
_entity.id
_entity.type
_entity.pdbx_description
1 polymer ?
#
loop_
_entity_poly.entity_id
_entity_poly.type
_entity_poly.pdbx_seq_one_letter_code
_entity_poly.pdbx_strand_id
1 'polypeptide(L)'
;MKHRGRHRRRRRGRALRASLAGTALALTAAATLISTSQAAGGATPGALSSITSADELRGLQLRETLTDTTELRTLSHAMGGGVGVDEVLRSANHAMRGEGDCFATEKDNLPVEPVAARAYCWEPGDAVDDKWVPRSVTTSRNNQVIAAGWTHTGVESDTPGDTTGAGGPPAGVTGAADTDDEGLARVAFVDAADPTDLRYRWVLLVVPTADGQGFEGLRSRLGGMVWYEDKLIVTARGPESRGERDDSLYVFDLARFLRPDVTDSDVIGKTGDGWSAHHYRYALPAVAAYRPPAGGCDARDNDGVPCFGSLSLDRTSTPPTVVASERFRPSREEPARIWRYALDTTADRTGMLTTTGRESVAVATEAYETEAAGVRGVLAHKGDWYVDQAAGKRDRHGTLWRQDEEGAEAARCAQDKADETSGLQSYACWGRHTASLSYSPETGEVWTLTDPIPERVLYAVRLSDVDSALS
;
A
#
# COMPACT_ATOMS: atom_id res chain seq x y z
N MET A 1 36.17 -57.55 33.17
CA MET A 1 35.56 -58.89 33.12
C MET A 1 34.45 -58.88 32.06
N LYS A 2 34.52 -59.82 31.10
CA LYS A 2 33.43 -60.48 30.31
C LYS A 2 32.25 -59.61 29.79
N HIS A 3 31.86 -59.56 28.51
CA HIS A 3 32.00 -60.52 27.41
C HIS A 3 31.84 -59.82 26.03
N ARG A 4 32.59 -60.30 25.04
CA ARG A 4 32.46 -60.04 23.59
C ARG A 4 31.28 -60.82 22.99
N GLY A 5 30.72 -60.35 21.88
CA GLY A 5 29.87 -61.16 20.99
C GLY A 5 29.67 -60.54 19.61
N ARG A 6 30.37 -61.08 18.60
CA ARG A 6 30.45 -60.66 17.20
C ARG A 6 29.55 -61.53 16.32
N HIS A 7 29.02 -60.94 15.24
CA HIS A 7 28.60 -61.54 13.96
C HIS A 7 27.54 -62.65 13.89
N ARG A 8 26.58 -62.46 12.97
CA ARG A 8 26.33 -63.45 11.91
C ARG A 8 25.79 -62.80 10.62
N ARG A 9 26.55 -62.97 9.55
CA ARG A 9 26.15 -62.84 8.14
C ARG A 9 25.89 -64.25 7.61
N ARG A 10 24.89 -64.42 6.73
CA ARG A 10 24.73 -65.42 5.63
C ARG A 10 23.24 -65.74 5.47
N ARG A 11 22.68 -66.05 4.31
CA ARG A 11 22.97 -65.95 2.86
C ARG A 11 21.81 -66.75 2.22
N ARG A 12 21.60 -66.56 0.90
CA ARG A 12 20.77 -67.36 -0.03
C ARG A 12 19.28 -67.01 0.03
N GLY A 13 18.60 -66.54 -1.02
CA GLY A 13 18.86 -66.62 -2.46
C GLY A 13 17.86 -67.59 -3.08
N ARG A 14 17.05 -67.12 -4.03
CA ARG A 14 16.54 -67.89 -5.17
C ARG A 14 15.75 -66.98 -6.11
N ALA A 15 16.17 -67.02 -7.37
CA ALA A 15 15.47 -66.47 -8.51
C ALA A 15 14.21 -67.27 -8.82
N LEU A 16 13.19 -66.60 -9.36
CA LEU A 16 12.20 -67.21 -10.23
C LEU A 16 11.78 -66.17 -11.27
N ARG A 17 12.10 -66.48 -12.52
CA ARG A 17 11.55 -65.83 -13.71
C ARG A 17 10.09 -66.25 -13.85
N ALA A 18 9.20 -65.31 -14.10
CA ALA A 18 7.92 -65.57 -14.72
C ALA A 18 7.63 -64.46 -15.73
N SER A 19 7.57 -64.87 -17.00
CA SER A 19 7.12 -64.11 -18.15
C SER A 19 5.60 -64.07 -18.20
N LEU A 20 5.01 -62.87 -18.23
CA LEU A 20 3.62 -62.59 -18.62
C LEU A 20 3.64 -61.24 -19.36
N ALA A 21 3.49 -61.26 -20.67
CA ALA A 21 2.22 -61.16 -21.40
C ALA A 21 1.71 -59.72 -21.44
N GLY A 22 1.70 -59.17 -22.67
CA GLY A 22 1.33 -57.79 -22.96
C GLY A 22 -0.09 -57.47 -22.55
N THR A 23 -0.23 -56.27 -22.00
CA THR A 23 -1.48 -55.51 -22.00
C THR A 23 -1.15 -54.14 -22.56
N ALA A 24 -1.82 -53.82 -23.67
CA ALA A 24 -1.77 -52.51 -24.29
C ALA A 24 -2.43 -51.50 -23.34
N LEU A 25 -1.63 -50.63 -22.75
CA LEU A 25 -2.11 -49.41 -22.09
C LEU A 25 -2.18 -48.33 -23.16
N ALA A 26 -3.41 -47.97 -23.53
CA ALA A 26 -3.68 -46.68 -24.14
C ALA A 26 -3.33 -45.60 -23.09
N LEU A 27 -2.13 -45.04 -23.21
CA LEU A 27 -1.74 -43.82 -22.52
C LEU A 27 -2.42 -42.66 -23.26
N THR A 28 -3.67 -42.35 -22.90
CA THR A 28 -4.11 -40.95 -22.91
C THR A 28 -3.28 -40.23 -21.86
N ALA A 29 -2.13 -39.72 -22.28
CA ALA A 29 -1.42 -38.71 -21.53
C ALA A 29 -2.30 -37.45 -21.54
N ALA A 30 -3.21 -37.36 -20.57
CA ALA A 30 -3.61 -36.05 -20.06
C ALA A 30 -2.33 -35.44 -19.49
N ALA A 31 -1.68 -34.60 -20.28
CA ALA A 31 -0.64 -33.72 -19.78
C ALA A 31 -1.33 -32.72 -18.86
N THR A 32 -1.58 -33.11 -17.60
CA THR A 32 -1.68 -32.14 -16.51
C THR A 32 -0.29 -31.55 -16.40
N LEU A 33 -0.06 -30.48 -17.17
CA LEU A 33 0.97 -29.49 -16.89
C LEU A 33 0.60 -28.92 -15.52
N ILE A 34 1.07 -29.58 -14.48
CA ILE A 34 1.28 -28.93 -13.20
C ILE A 34 2.43 -27.96 -13.51
N SER A 35 2.04 -26.76 -13.91
CA SER A 35 2.95 -25.63 -14.02
C SER A 35 3.52 -25.41 -12.64
N THR A 36 4.70 -25.96 -12.38
CA THR A 36 5.57 -25.45 -11.33
C THR A 36 6.11 -24.13 -11.86
N SER A 37 5.34 -23.06 -11.69
CA SER A 37 5.71 -21.72 -12.12
C SER A 37 6.88 -21.22 -11.27
N GLN A 38 8.09 -21.55 -11.72
CA GLN A 38 9.26 -20.73 -11.47
C GLN A 38 9.27 -19.65 -12.56
N ALA A 39 8.99 -18.38 -12.24
CA ALA A 39 9.57 -17.23 -12.96
C ALA A 39 9.10 -15.89 -12.37
N ALA A 40 9.79 -15.42 -11.34
CA ALA A 40 10.02 -13.98 -11.23
C ALA A 40 10.86 -13.56 -12.46
N GLY A 41 10.21 -12.96 -13.47
CA GLY A 41 10.87 -12.30 -14.61
C GLY A 41 10.66 -12.88 -16.01
N GLY A 42 9.67 -13.75 -16.25
CA GLY A 42 9.49 -14.38 -17.58
C GLY A 42 8.08 -14.40 -18.18
N ALA A 43 7.01 -14.35 -17.39
CA ALA A 43 5.63 -14.41 -17.89
C ALA A 43 4.93 -13.07 -17.67
N THR A 44 4.36 -12.52 -18.73
CA THR A 44 3.47 -11.35 -18.68
C THR A 44 2.17 -11.73 -17.97
N PRO A 45 1.56 -10.85 -17.14
CA PRO A 45 0.28 -11.13 -16.50
C PRO A 45 -0.88 -11.24 -17.51
N GLY A 46 -0.68 -10.78 -18.75
CA GLY A 46 -1.70 -10.85 -19.79
C GLY A 46 -2.83 -9.83 -19.58
N ALA A 47 -3.94 -10.05 -20.29
CA ALA A 47 -5.10 -9.17 -20.25
C ALA A 47 -5.81 -9.19 -18.89
N LEU A 48 -6.44 -8.08 -18.54
CA LEU A 48 -7.35 -7.97 -17.41
C LEU A 48 -8.62 -8.78 -17.66
N SER A 49 -9.09 -9.48 -16.62
CA SER A 49 -10.35 -10.20 -16.65
C SER A 49 -11.44 -9.40 -15.95
N SER A 50 -12.48 -8.99 -16.69
CA SER A 50 -13.61 -8.22 -16.15
C SER A 50 -14.36 -8.96 -15.04
N ILE A 51 -14.57 -8.29 -13.90
CA ILE A 51 -15.40 -8.80 -12.80
C ILE A 51 -16.81 -8.24 -12.94
N THR A 52 -17.75 -9.08 -13.38
CA THR A 52 -19.16 -8.68 -13.59
C THR A 52 -20.15 -9.42 -12.69
N SER A 53 -19.69 -10.40 -11.91
CA SER A 53 -20.55 -11.17 -11.01
C SER A 53 -21.09 -10.29 -9.90
N ALA A 54 -22.41 -10.36 -9.66
CA ALA A 54 -23.04 -9.63 -8.57
C ALA A 54 -22.48 -10.03 -7.20
N ASP A 55 -22.01 -11.26 -7.04
CA ASP A 55 -21.49 -11.77 -5.77
C ASP A 55 -20.10 -11.21 -5.47
N GLU A 56 -19.24 -11.14 -6.48
CA GLU A 56 -17.90 -10.55 -6.37
C GLU A 56 -17.99 -9.03 -6.20
N LEU A 57 -18.84 -8.36 -6.99
CA LEU A 57 -19.07 -6.92 -6.86
C LEU A 57 -19.69 -6.55 -5.50
N ARG A 58 -20.48 -7.44 -4.88
CA ARG A 58 -20.96 -7.25 -3.49
C ARG A 58 -19.81 -7.23 -2.49
N GLY A 59 -18.75 -8.00 -2.73
CA GLY A 59 -17.53 -7.98 -1.92
C GLY A 59 -16.78 -6.65 -1.98
N LEU A 60 -16.99 -5.85 -3.02
CA LEU A 60 -16.38 -4.52 -3.20
C LEU A 60 -17.25 -3.38 -2.64
N GLN A 61 -18.41 -3.65 -2.06
CA GLN A 61 -19.26 -2.58 -1.53
C GLN A 61 -18.69 -2.01 -0.25
N LEU A 62 -18.89 -0.71 -0.02
CA LEU A 62 -18.52 -0.05 1.22
C LEU A 62 -19.68 0.79 1.76
N ARG A 63 -19.97 0.67 3.05
CA ARG A 63 -20.93 1.49 3.78
C ARG A 63 -20.26 2.75 4.32
N GLU A 64 -20.83 3.90 4.01
CA GLU A 64 -20.38 5.20 4.55
C GLU A 64 -20.78 5.36 6.02
N THR A 65 -19.90 5.96 6.80
CA THR A 65 -20.17 6.51 8.13
C THR A 65 -19.55 7.88 8.22
N LEU A 66 -20.37 8.91 8.44
CA LEU A 66 -19.90 10.28 8.63
C LEU A 66 -19.56 10.52 10.10
N THR A 67 -18.48 11.26 10.35
CA THR A 67 -18.19 11.79 11.68
C THR A 67 -19.16 12.94 11.97
N ASP A 68 -19.66 13.03 13.21
CA ASP A 68 -20.57 14.11 13.59
C ASP A 68 -19.89 15.49 13.45
N THR A 69 -20.55 16.38 12.71
CA THR A 69 -19.98 17.71 12.42
C THR A 69 -19.92 18.63 13.63
N THR A 70 -20.77 18.41 14.63
CA THR A 70 -20.77 19.15 15.89
C THR A 70 -19.63 18.70 16.79
N GLU A 71 -19.34 17.41 16.83
CA GLU A 71 -18.17 16.87 17.53
C GLU A 71 -16.87 17.39 16.92
N LEU A 72 -16.71 17.33 15.60
CA LEU A 72 -15.55 17.90 14.89
C LEU A 72 -15.35 19.39 15.19
N ARG A 73 -16.44 20.16 15.22
CA ARG A 73 -16.40 21.60 15.53
C ARG A 73 -16.03 21.85 16.98
N THR A 74 -16.51 21.02 17.89
CA THR A 74 -16.22 21.10 19.34
C THR A 74 -14.75 20.80 19.60
N LEU A 75 -14.21 19.72 19.03
CA LEU A 75 -12.79 19.40 19.08
C LEU A 75 -11.94 20.55 18.53
N SER A 76 -12.28 21.04 17.33
CA SER A 76 -11.57 22.16 16.71
C SER A 76 -11.59 23.40 17.59
N HIS A 77 -12.74 23.77 18.18
CA HIS A 77 -12.86 24.93 19.07
C HIS A 77 -12.03 24.77 20.36
N ALA A 78 -12.01 23.56 20.94
CA ALA A 78 -11.23 23.28 22.14
C ALA A 78 -9.72 23.47 21.93
N MET A 79 -9.24 23.36 20.69
CA MET A 79 -7.84 23.54 20.28
C MET A 79 -7.58 24.86 19.53
N GLY A 80 -8.43 25.88 19.74
CA GLY A 80 -8.21 27.22 19.18
C GLY A 80 -8.56 27.35 17.69
N GLY A 81 -9.42 26.48 17.17
CA GLY A 81 -9.88 26.44 15.78
C GLY A 81 -9.01 25.55 14.89
N GLY A 82 -9.65 24.99 13.85
CA GLY A 82 -8.96 24.22 12.82
C GLY A 82 -8.13 25.12 11.90
N VAL A 83 -7.04 24.57 11.36
CA VAL A 83 -6.17 25.25 10.40
C VAL A 83 -6.09 24.48 9.09
N GLY A 84 -5.71 25.15 8.01
CA GLY A 84 -5.51 24.53 6.69
C GLY A 84 -4.08 24.05 6.47
N VAL A 85 -3.89 23.30 5.38
CA VAL A 85 -2.58 22.76 4.97
C VAL A 85 -1.50 23.85 4.84
N ASP A 86 -1.84 25.07 4.41
CA ASP A 86 -0.89 26.17 4.29
C ASP A 86 -0.19 26.54 5.62
N GLU A 87 -0.87 26.36 6.77
CA GLU A 87 -0.23 26.56 8.07
C GLU A 87 0.75 25.43 8.41
N VAL A 88 0.40 24.20 8.05
CA VAL A 88 1.27 23.03 8.23
C VAL A 88 2.55 23.22 7.41
N LEU A 89 2.44 23.58 6.13
CA LEU A 89 3.58 23.79 5.22
C LEU A 89 4.50 24.92 5.69
N ARG A 90 3.94 26.09 6.08
CA ARG A 90 4.73 27.20 6.65
C ARG A 90 5.49 26.84 7.92
N SER A 91 5.08 25.76 8.61
CA SER A 91 5.72 25.26 9.82
C SER A 91 6.59 24.02 9.59
N ALA A 92 6.86 23.67 8.33
CA ALA A 92 7.80 22.62 7.96
C ALA A 92 9.14 22.80 8.67
N ASN A 93 9.63 21.72 9.26
CA ASN A 93 10.81 21.72 10.12
C ASN A 93 11.80 20.62 9.75
N HIS A 94 11.53 19.90 8.67
CA HIS A 94 12.41 18.91 8.07
C HIS A 94 12.67 19.28 6.61
N ALA A 95 13.80 18.85 6.07
CA ALA A 95 14.19 19.09 4.68
C ALA A 95 14.50 17.78 3.98
N MET A 96 14.03 17.60 2.76
CA MET A 96 14.44 16.49 1.92
C MET A 96 15.81 16.80 1.30
N ARG A 97 16.59 15.75 1.09
CA ARG A 97 17.85 15.78 0.34
C ARG A 97 17.54 15.63 -1.15
N GLY A 98 18.23 16.40 -1.99
CA GLY A 98 18.17 16.20 -3.44
C GLY A 98 18.90 14.92 -3.87
N GLU A 99 18.66 14.46 -5.10
CA GLU A 99 19.28 13.25 -5.66
C GLU A 99 20.81 13.21 -5.50
N GLY A 100 21.49 14.34 -5.67
CA GLY A 100 22.95 14.43 -5.50
C GLY A 100 23.41 13.97 -4.12
N ASP A 101 22.62 14.25 -3.09
CA ASP A 101 22.90 13.99 -1.67
C ASP A 101 22.26 12.69 -1.15
N CYS A 102 21.58 11.94 -2.01
CA CYS A 102 21.10 10.59 -1.70
C CYS A 102 22.28 9.63 -1.48
N PHE A 103 22.12 8.70 -0.54
CA PHE A 103 23.04 7.58 -0.33
C PHE A 103 23.07 6.69 -1.58
N ALA A 104 24.17 5.98 -1.77
CA ALA A 104 24.32 5.06 -2.92
C ALA A 104 23.21 4.00 -2.93
N THR A 105 22.88 3.45 -1.76
CA THR A 105 21.81 2.46 -1.57
C THR A 105 20.43 3.00 -1.94
N GLU A 106 20.15 4.29 -1.71
CA GLU A 106 18.89 4.93 -2.12
C GLU A 106 18.81 5.04 -3.65
N LYS A 107 19.93 5.35 -4.31
CA LYS A 107 20.02 5.45 -5.78
C LYS A 107 19.87 4.10 -6.49
N ASP A 108 20.35 3.03 -5.87
CA ASP A 108 20.24 1.67 -6.42
C ASP A 108 18.78 1.16 -6.51
N ASN A 109 17.82 1.83 -5.86
CA ASN A 109 16.40 1.50 -5.94
C ASN A 109 15.65 2.22 -7.06
N LEU A 110 16.28 3.20 -7.72
CA LEU A 110 15.66 3.92 -8.83
C LEU A 110 15.41 2.98 -10.01
N PRO A 111 14.38 3.22 -10.84
CA PRO A 111 14.10 2.40 -12.00
C PRO A 111 15.25 2.46 -13.01
N VAL A 112 15.48 1.32 -13.67
CA VAL A 112 16.46 1.18 -14.76
C VAL A 112 15.91 1.78 -16.05
N GLU A 113 14.65 1.44 -16.37
CA GLU A 113 13.96 1.91 -17.57
C GLU A 113 12.44 2.01 -17.28
N PRO A 114 11.82 3.17 -17.54
CA PRO A 114 12.45 4.48 -17.77
C PRO A 114 13.18 5.02 -16.52
N VAL A 115 14.20 5.86 -16.74
CA VAL A 115 14.93 6.53 -15.66
C VAL A 115 14.06 7.53 -14.90
N ALA A 116 14.33 7.70 -13.60
CA ALA A 116 13.64 8.69 -12.79
C ALA A 116 13.85 10.12 -13.33
N ALA A 117 12.77 10.88 -13.43
CA ALA A 117 12.81 12.30 -13.77
C ALA A 117 13.18 13.18 -12.56
N ARG A 118 12.84 12.70 -11.36
CA ARG A 118 13.14 13.36 -10.08
C ARG A 118 13.38 12.29 -9.01
N ALA A 119 14.30 12.57 -8.09
CA ALA A 119 14.49 11.77 -6.89
C ALA A 119 14.85 12.67 -5.70
N TYR A 120 14.23 12.37 -4.56
CA TYR A 120 14.43 13.04 -3.29
C TYR A 120 14.57 12.01 -2.20
N CYS A 121 15.48 12.23 -1.27
CA CYS A 121 15.70 11.34 -0.14
C CYS A 121 15.30 12.04 1.16
N TRP A 122 14.80 11.27 2.12
CA TRP A 122 14.39 11.80 3.42
C TRP A 122 15.60 12.32 4.18
N GLU A 123 15.37 13.20 5.18
CA GLU A 123 16.48 13.63 6.03
C GLU A 123 17.11 12.41 6.73
N PRO A 124 18.39 12.47 7.15
CA PRO A 124 19.11 11.29 7.63
C PRO A 124 18.43 10.51 8.76
N GLY A 125 17.71 11.17 9.67
CA GLY A 125 16.98 10.52 10.76
C GLY A 125 15.81 9.67 10.24
N ASP A 126 14.95 10.26 9.42
CA ASP A 126 13.78 9.57 8.83
C ASP A 126 14.19 8.50 7.80
N ALA A 127 15.33 8.69 7.12
CA ALA A 127 15.83 7.73 6.13
C ALA A 127 16.23 6.36 6.75
N VAL A 128 16.58 6.33 8.04
CA VAL A 128 17.07 5.12 8.74
C VAL A 128 16.22 4.70 9.94
N ASP A 129 15.09 5.37 10.18
CA ASP A 129 14.17 5.03 11.27
C ASP A 129 13.47 3.69 11.01
N ASP A 130 13.85 2.65 11.76
CA ASP A 130 13.29 1.30 11.67
C ASP A 130 11.88 1.13 12.23
N LYS A 131 11.36 2.16 12.87
CA LYS A 131 10.00 2.18 13.40
C LYS A 131 9.01 2.81 12.44
N TRP A 132 9.38 3.81 11.67
CA TRP A 132 8.45 4.47 10.75
C TRP A 132 8.73 4.05 9.32
N VAL A 133 7.78 3.39 8.65
CA VAL A 133 7.94 2.88 7.28
C VAL A 133 7.09 3.70 6.32
N PRO A 134 7.63 4.21 5.19
CA PRO A 134 6.84 4.88 4.16
C PRO A 134 6.02 3.85 3.35
N ARG A 135 4.76 4.18 3.04
CA ARG A 135 3.79 3.20 2.50
C ARG A 135 3.00 3.71 1.30
N SER A 136 2.76 5.00 1.22
CA SER A 136 2.00 5.60 0.12
C SER A 136 2.40 7.03 -0.17
N VAL A 137 2.12 7.46 -1.39
CA VAL A 137 2.31 8.84 -1.83
C VAL A 137 1.08 9.32 -2.59
N THR A 138 0.76 10.59 -2.45
CA THR A 138 -0.22 11.26 -3.31
C THR A 138 0.17 12.71 -3.56
N THR A 139 -0.37 13.31 -4.61
CA THR A 139 -0.08 14.71 -4.98
C THR A 139 -1.35 15.55 -4.97
N SER A 140 -1.20 16.81 -4.54
CA SER A 140 -2.21 17.85 -4.80
C SER A 140 -2.35 18.09 -6.32
N ARG A 141 -3.51 18.60 -6.74
CA ARG A 141 -3.84 18.79 -8.16
C ARG A 141 -2.79 19.61 -8.93
N ASN A 142 -2.25 20.64 -8.29
CA ASN A 142 -1.26 21.56 -8.87
C ASN A 142 0.19 21.15 -8.57
N ASN A 143 0.40 19.96 -8.00
CA ASN A 143 1.72 19.43 -7.64
C ASN A 143 2.56 20.34 -6.72
N GLN A 144 1.93 21.25 -5.97
CA GLN A 144 2.63 22.10 -5.00
C GLN A 144 2.80 21.43 -3.64
N VAL A 145 2.03 20.38 -3.39
CA VAL A 145 2.11 19.55 -2.18
C VAL A 145 2.18 18.09 -2.56
N ILE A 146 3.16 17.39 -1.99
CA ILE A 146 3.24 15.93 -1.99
C ILE A 146 2.92 15.47 -0.58
N ALA A 147 1.99 14.53 -0.44
CA ALA A 147 1.69 13.89 0.84
C ALA A 147 2.27 12.47 0.81
N ALA A 148 3.09 12.12 1.81
CA ALA A 148 3.65 10.78 1.97
C ALA A 148 3.15 10.15 3.27
N GLY A 149 2.48 9.00 3.16
CA GLY A 149 1.91 8.25 4.27
C GLY A 149 2.92 7.27 4.86
N TRP A 150 3.05 7.29 6.18
CA TRP A 150 3.99 6.48 6.95
C TRP A 150 3.29 5.76 8.09
N THR A 151 3.68 4.52 8.31
CA THR A 151 3.12 3.65 9.35
C THR A 151 4.20 3.26 10.33
N HIS A 152 3.89 3.35 11.62
CA HIS A 152 4.73 2.80 12.66
C HIS A 152 4.72 1.26 12.61
N THR A 153 5.87 0.63 12.79
CA THR A 153 6.02 -0.82 12.80
C THR A 153 5.19 -1.47 13.91
N GLY A 154 4.98 -2.78 13.78
CA GLY A 154 4.04 -3.56 14.59
C GLY A 154 2.71 -3.85 13.89
N VAL A 155 2.45 -3.25 12.73
CA VAL A 155 1.40 -3.72 11.78
C VAL A 155 2.02 -4.63 10.72
N GLU A 156 2.77 -5.64 11.18
CA GLU A 156 3.66 -6.55 10.45
C GLU A 156 5.10 -6.02 10.23
N SER A 157 6.00 -6.31 11.18
CA SER A 157 7.38 -6.62 10.81
C SER A 157 7.45 -8.07 10.31
N ASP A 158 6.86 -8.35 9.14
CA ASP A 158 7.00 -9.66 8.48
C ASP A 158 8.36 -9.73 7.76
N THR A 159 9.42 -9.77 8.56
CA THR A 159 10.74 -10.27 8.15
C THR A 159 10.63 -11.79 8.06
N PRO A 160 10.88 -12.43 6.91
CA PRO A 160 10.90 -13.88 6.84
C PRO A 160 12.13 -14.40 7.60
N GLY A 161 11.93 -14.82 8.85
CA GLY A 161 12.93 -15.54 9.63
C GLY A 161 13.02 -15.05 11.07
N ASP A 162 12.20 -15.61 11.95
CA ASP A 162 12.59 -16.34 13.17
C ASP A 162 11.35 -16.59 14.04
N THR A 163 10.73 -17.76 13.89
CA THR A 163 9.62 -18.18 14.75
C THR A 163 10.16 -18.84 16.01
N THR A 164 10.32 -18.07 17.09
CA THR A 164 10.18 -18.61 18.46
C THR A 164 9.52 -17.57 19.38
N GLY A 165 8.38 -17.90 19.97
CA GLY A 165 7.85 -17.14 21.12
C GLY A 165 6.33 -17.07 21.20
N ALA A 166 5.75 -17.87 22.10
CA ALA A 166 4.34 -17.86 22.44
C ALA A 166 3.97 -16.69 23.36
N GLY A 167 2.75 -16.16 23.22
CA GLY A 167 2.12 -15.30 24.22
C GLY A 167 0.95 -14.49 23.66
N GLY A 168 -0.28 -14.96 23.81
CA GLY A 168 -1.47 -14.15 23.53
C GLY A 168 -1.68 -13.07 24.60
N PRO A 169 -2.24 -11.89 24.26
CA PRO A 169 -2.43 -10.82 25.24
C PRO A 169 -3.62 -11.12 26.17
N PRO A 170 -3.54 -10.78 27.48
CA PRO A 170 -4.66 -10.88 28.40
C PRO A 170 -5.62 -9.69 28.25
N ALA A 171 -6.90 -9.97 28.47
CA ALA A 171 -7.97 -8.98 28.48
C ALA A 171 -7.93 -8.12 29.75
N GLY A 172 -8.07 -6.80 29.55
CA GLY A 172 -8.67 -5.85 30.51
C GLY A 172 -7.70 -5.12 31.43
N VAL A 173 -7.49 -3.82 31.17
CA VAL A 173 -7.27 -2.79 32.21
C VAL A 173 -7.86 -1.46 31.73
N THR A 174 -8.72 -0.89 32.58
CA THR A 174 -9.19 0.50 32.54
C THR A 174 -8.16 1.43 33.21
N GLY A 175 -7.79 2.52 32.53
CA GLY A 175 -7.10 3.67 33.13
C GLY A 175 -5.62 3.81 32.73
N ALA A 176 -5.31 4.94 32.08
CA ALA A 176 -4.01 5.37 31.55
C ALA A 176 -3.40 4.39 30.53
N ALA A 177 -3.67 4.63 29.24
CA ALA A 177 -3.09 3.87 28.15
C ALA A 177 -1.56 4.07 28.12
N ASP A 178 -0.80 3.01 28.34
CA ASP A 178 0.51 2.86 27.70
C ASP A 178 0.26 3.06 26.19
N THR A 179 0.81 4.13 25.62
CA THR A 179 0.63 4.44 24.20
C THR A 179 1.56 3.57 23.40
N ASP A 180 1.08 2.39 23.07
CA ASP A 180 1.74 1.56 22.06
C ASP A 180 1.70 2.32 20.73
N ASP A 181 2.87 2.68 20.21
CA ASP A 181 3.01 3.34 18.92
C ASP A 181 2.69 2.42 17.74
N GLU A 182 2.56 1.12 18.01
CA GLU A 182 2.28 0.07 17.03
C GLU A 182 1.17 0.45 16.06
N GLY A 183 1.55 0.66 14.80
CA GLY A 183 0.61 0.96 13.73
C GLY A 183 0.05 2.35 13.65
N LEU A 184 0.53 3.32 14.45
CA LEU A 184 0.19 4.72 14.23
C LEU A 184 0.46 5.11 12.78
N ALA A 185 -0.43 5.94 12.24
CA ALA A 185 -0.37 6.45 10.89
C ALA A 185 -0.08 7.95 10.91
N ARG A 186 0.97 8.37 10.21
CA ARG A 186 1.34 9.78 10.04
C ARG A 186 1.51 10.13 8.56
N VAL A 187 1.38 11.40 8.23
CA VAL A 187 1.60 11.92 6.87
C VAL A 187 2.62 13.04 6.93
N ALA A 188 3.64 12.96 6.07
CA ALA A 188 4.49 14.09 5.73
C ALA A 188 3.78 14.92 4.67
N PHE A 189 3.44 16.16 5.00
CA PHE A 189 3.03 17.16 4.02
C PHE A 189 4.28 17.89 3.56
N VAL A 190 4.70 17.60 2.33
CA VAL A 190 5.90 18.14 1.68
C VAL A 190 5.50 19.34 0.84
N ASP A 191 6.07 20.50 1.14
CA ASP A 191 6.05 21.67 0.27
C ASP A 191 6.94 21.39 -0.94
N ALA A 192 6.30 21.26 -2.10
CA ALA A 192 6.93 21.00 -3.39
C ALA A 192 6.81 22.19 -4.35
N ALA A 193 6.48 23.39 -3.82
CA ALA A 193 6.39 24.60 -4.63
C ALA A 193 7.76 25.00 -5.23
N ASP A 194 8.85 24.72 -4.51
CA ASP A 194 10.23 24.78 -5.03
C ASP A 194 10.82 23.36 -5.11
N PRO A 195 10.97 22.77 -6.32
CA PRO A 195 11.50 21.42 -6.47
C PRO A 195 12.98 21.27 -6.08
N THR A 196 13.67 22.34 -5.70
CA THR A 196 15.07 22.32 -5.23
C THR A 196 15.22 22.44 -3.72
N ASP A 197 14.15 22.76 -2.98
CA ASP A 197 14.14 22.92 -1.51
C ASP A 197 12.83 22.33 -0.93
N LEU A 198 12.66 21.00 -1.08
CA LEU A 198 11.50 20.30 -0.51
C LEU A 198 11.60 20.27 1.01
N ARG A 199 10.56 20.75 1.69
CA ARG A 199 10.46 20.76 3.15
C ARG A 199 9.17 20.12 3.61
N TYR A 200 9.18 19.49 4.77
CA TYR A 200 8.00 18.78 5.24
C TYR A 200 7.72 18.93 6.72
N ARG A 201 6.46 18.65 7.05
CA ARG A 201 5.94 18.57 8.42
C ARG A 201 5.18 17.27 8.59
N TRP A 202 5.44 16.59 9.69
CA TRP A 202 4.66 15.43 10.11
C TRP A 202 3.33 15.83 10.74
N VAL A 203 2.28 15.10 10.38
CA VAL A 203 0.93 15.23 10.95
C VAL A 203 0.44 13.83 11.33
N LEU A 204 -0.10 13.68 12.54
CA LEU A 204 -0.72 12.43 12.99
C LEU A 204 -2.14 12.32 12.44
N LEU A 205 -2.50 11.17 11.89
CA LEU A 205 -3.90 10.89 11.52
C LEU A 205 -4.65 10.40 12.76
N VAL A 206 -5.83 10.96 13.02
CA VAL A 206 -6.62 10.64 14.21
C VAL A 206 -8.09 10.37 13.89
N VAL A 207 -8.74 9.56 14.72
CA VAL A 207 -10.17 9.25 14.64
C VAL A 207 -10.86 9.86 15.85
N PRO A 208 -11.81 10.79 15.68
CA PRO A 208 -12.62 11.30 16.78
C PRO A 208 -13.35 10.18 17.54
N THR A 209 -13.41 10.29 18.86
CA THR A 209 -14.16 9.35 19.69
C THR A 209 -15.67 9.62 19.57
N ALA A 210 -16.48 8.57 19.70
CA ALA A 210 -17.93 8.65 19.51
C ALA A 210 -18.68 9.49 20.57
N ASP A 211 -18.01 9.90 21.64
CA ASP A 211 -18.55 10.83 22.64
C ASP A 211 -18.19 12.30 22.34
N GLY A 212 -17.43 12.54 21.26
CA GLY A 212 -16.93 13.85 20.87
C GLY A 212 -15.96 14.49 21.87
N GLN A 213 -15.52 13.75 22.89
CA GLN A 213 -14.65 14.26 23.96
C GLN A 213 -13.16 14.00 23.70
N GLY A 214 -12.81 13.42 22.56
CA GLY A 214 -11.43 13.31 22.14
C GLY A 214 -11.22 12.64 20.79
N PHE A 215 -10.02 12.10 20.62
CA PHE A 215 -9.60 11.40 19.43
C PHE A 215 -8.52 10.38 19.79
N GLU A 216 -8.43 9.34 18.97
CA GLU A 216 -7.42 8.28 19.07
C GLU A 216 -6.54 8.29 17.81
N GLY A 217 -5.32 7.76 17.92
CA GLY A 217 -4.44 7.64 16.77
C GLY A 217 -5.00 6.65 15.75
N LEU A 218 -5.08 7.03 14.48
CA LEU A 218 -5.46 6.11 13.41
C LEU A 218 -4.41 5.01 13.32
N ARG A 219 -4.87 3.75 13.37
CA ARG A 219 -4.02 2.59 13.12
C ARG A 219 -4.20 2.11 11.69
N SER A 220 -3.14 2.19 10.90
CA SER A 220 -3.21 1.89 9.45
C SER A 220 -1.84 1.55 8.88
N ARG A 221 -1.79 0.63 7.90
CA ARG A 221 -0.61 0.39 7.06
C ARG A 221 -0.41 1.44 5.97
N LEU A 222 -1.36 2.37 5.80
CA LEU A 222 -1.38 3.42 4.79
C LEU A 222 -0.89 2.93 3.42
N GLY A 223 -1.30 1.72 3.01
CA GLY A 223 -0.87 1.14 1.75
C GLY A 223 -1.36 1.93 0.54
N GLY A 224 -2.44 2.71 0.71
CA GLY A 224 -2.97 3.61 -0.30
C GLY A 224 -3.43 4.95 0.25
N MET A 225 -3.23 6.01 -0.54
CA MET A 225 -3.63 7.37 -0.22
C MET A 225 -3.99 8.17 -1.48
N VAL A 226 -5.08 8.94 -1.42
CA VAL A 226 -5.58 9.78 -2.51
C VAL A 226 -5.93 11.17 -2.01
N TRP A 227 -5.38 12.19 -2.66
CA TRP A 227 -5.79 13.59 -2.47
C TRP A 227 -6.70 14.04 -3.61
N TYR A 228 -7.93 14.42 -3.28
CA TYR A 228 -8.84 15.09 -4.21
C TYR A 228 -9.46 16.35 -3.59
N GLU A 229 -9.22 17.50 -4.21
CA GLU A 229 -9.65 18.82 -3.72
C GLU A 229 -9.20 19.09 -2.28
N ASP A 230 -10.12 19.11 -1.31
CA ASP A 230 -9.84 19.31 0.11
C ASP A 230 -9.87 18.01 0.92
N LYS A 231 -9.98 16.85 0.26
CA LYS A 231 -10.06 15.54 0.92
C LYS A 231 -8.80 14.71 0.72
N LEU A 232 -8.42 14.02 1.78
CA LEU A 232 -7.42 12.96 1.76
C LEU A 232 -8.11 11.65 2.15
N ILE A 233 -8.10 10.67 1.27
CA ILE A 233 -8.65 9.32 1.49
C ILE A 233 -7.48 8.38 1.71
N VAL A 234 -7.50 7.59 2.79
CA VAL A 234 -6.44 6.62 3.09
C VAL A 234 -7.03 5.25 3.37
N THR A 235 -6.27 4.20 3.09
CA THR A 235 -6.57 2.86 3.62
C THR A 235 -6.39 2.86 5.13
N ALA A 236 -7.20 2.10 5.87
CA ALA A 236 -7.01 1.90 7.30
C ALA A 236 -7.72 0.65 7.82
N ARG A 237 -7.48 0.37 9.09
CA ARG A 237 -8.17 -0.68 9.82
C ARG A 237 -9.55 -0.21 10.30
N GLY A 238 -10.59 -0.96 9.98
CA GLY A 238 -11.90 -0.82 10.61
C GLY A 238 -11.91 -1.38 12.03
N PRO A 239 -12.82 -0.91 12.92
CA PRO A 239 -12.94 -1.44 14.28
C PRO A 239 -13.35 -2.93 14.31
N GLU A 240 -13.98 -3.44 13.25
CA GLU A 240 -14.35 -4.85 13.09
C GLU A 240 -13.27 -5.69 12.37
N SER A 241 -12.18 -5.05 11.93
CA SER A 241 -11.12 -5.74 11.18
C SER A 241 -10.52 -6.84 12.03
N ARG A 242 -10.36 -8.02 11.43
CA ARG A 242 -9.75 -9.17 12.08
C ARG A 242 -8.28 -9.27 11.67
N GLY A 243 -7.40 -9.15 12.66
CA GLY A 243 -5.96 -9.11 12.43
C GLY A 243 -5.50 -7.75 11.90
N GLU A 244 -4.27 -7.71 11.40
CA GLU A 244 -3.61 -6.46 10.99
C GLU A 244 -3.90 -6.09 9.53
N ARG A 245 -5.18 -5.93 9.15
CA ARG A 245 -5.58 -5.75 7.74
C ARG A 245 -6.33 -4.43 7.51
N ASP A 246 -5.99 -3.77 6.41
CA ASP A 246 -6.68 -2.58 5.94
C ASP A 246 -7.89 -3.03 5.12
N ASP A 247 -9.07 -2.90 5.69
CA ASP A 247 -10.36 -3.25 5.07
C ASP A 247 -11.26 -2.03 4.85
N SER A 248 -10.83 -0.87 5.36
CA SER A 248 -11.62 0.34 5.40
C SER A 248 -10.89 1.50 4.75
N LEU A 249 -11.65 2.51 4.32
CA LEU A 249 -11.13 3.81 3.89
C LEU A 249 -11.53 4.88 4.90
N TYR A 250 -10.62 5.77 5.25
CA TYR A 250 -10.92 6.96 6.07
C TYR A 250 -10.71 8.20 5.24
N VAL A 251 -11.61 9.17 5.41
CA VAL A 251 -11.55 10.46 4.73
C VAL A 251 -11.19 11.53 5.73
N PHE A 252 -10.27 12.40 5.37
CA PHE A 252 -9.81 13.54 6.14
C PHE A 252 -10.05 14.82 5.36
N ASP A 253 -10.29 15.92 6.07
CA ASP A 253 -10.50 17.25 5.49
C ASP A 253 -9.28 18.14 5.75
N LEU A 254 -8.58 18.51 4.69
CA LEU A 254 -7.33 19.26 4.69
C LEU A 254 -7.52 20.75 5.06
N ALA A 255 -8.74 21.17 5.38
CA ALA A 255 -9.03 22.47 6.00
C ALA A 255 -9.23 22.37 7.52
N ARG A 256 -9.09 21.18 8.13
CA ARG A 256 -9.45 20.92 9.54
C ARG A 256 -8.33 20.31 10.39
N PHE A 257 -7.08 20.70 10.14
CA PHE A 257 -5.99 20.31 11.01
C PHE A 257 -6.21 20.86 12.42
N LEU A 258 -6.05 19.99 13.42
CA LEU A 258 -6.11 20.33 14.85
C LEU A 258 -4.72 20.77 15.33
N ARG A 259 -4.69 21.61 16.37
CA ARG A 259 -3.47 22.09 17.02
C ARG A 259 -3.47 21.68 18.50
N PRO A 260 -3.11 20.43 18.82
CA PRO A 260 -2.89 20.03 20.21
C PRO A 260 -1.90 20.99 20.88
N ASP A 261 -2.24 21.48 22.06
CA ASP A 261 -1.50 22.49 22.81
C ASP A 261 -0.40 21.90 23.71
N VAL A 262 -0.48 20.61 23.99
CA VAL A 262 0.53 19.85 24.73
C VAL A 262 1.36 19.02 23.75
N THR A 263 2.56 19.50 23.41
CA THR A 263 3.44 18.83 22.43
C THR A 263 4.54 17.96 23.03
N ASP A 264 4.67 17.93 24.36
CA ASP A 264 5.66 17.10 25.06
C ASP A 264 4.94 16.01 25.87
N SER A 265 4.23 15.14 25.16
CA SER A 265 3.47 14.05 25.75
C SER A 265 3.23 12.94 24.73
N ASP A 266 3.41 11.70 25.17
CA ASP A 266 3.09 10.50 24.39
C ASP A 266 1.56 10.28 24.30
N VAL A 267 0.75 10.96 25.13
CA VAL A 267 -0.71 10.80 25.12
C VAL A 267 -1.29 11.24 23.77
N ILE A 268 -2.28 10.49 23.29
CA ILE A 268 -3.14 10.90 22.18
C ILE A 268 -4.53 11.23 22.73
N GLY A 269 -5.01 12.42 22.41
CA GLY A 269 -6.27 12.94 22.91
C GLY A 269 -6.07 13.85 24.12
N LYS A 270 -7.02 13.81 25.06
CA LYS A 270 -7.06 14.73 26.20
C LYS A 270 -6.00 14.37 27.24
N THR A 271 -5.20 15.35 27.67
CA THR A 271 -4.17 15.20 28.70
C THR A 271 -4.21 16.38 29.68
N GLY A 272 -4.61 16.11 30.93
CA GLY A 272 -4.91 17.17 31.90
C GLY A 272 -5.98 18.14 31.38
N ASP A 273 -5.63 19.43 31.36
CA ASP A 273 -6.48 20.51 30.84
C ASP A 273 -6.29 20.78 29.34
N GLY A 274 -5.35 20.10 28.68
CA GLY A 274 -5.00 20.28 27.27
C GLY A 274 -5.16 19.02 26.42
N TRP A 275 -4.57 19.07 25.23
CA TRP A 275 -4.65 18.06 24.19
C TRP A 275 -3.26 17.73 23.67
N SER A 276 -2.99 16.44 23.51
CA SER A 276 -1.77 15.95 22.88
C SER A 276 -2.11 15.05 21.70
N ALA A 277 -1.19 15.00 20.74
CA ALA A 277 -1.22 14.03 19.65
C ALA A 277 0.15 13.39 19.55
N HIS A 278 0.61 12.70 20.60
CA HIS A 278 1.88 11.96 20.59
C HIS A 278 3.06 12.79 20.02
N HIS A 279 3.36 13.92 20.65
CA HIS A 279 4.38 14.89 20.22
C HIS A 279 4.16 15.61 18.88
N TYR A 280 3.15 15.23 18.08
CA TYR A 280 2.85 15.91 16.83
C TYR A 280 2.18 17.27 17.09
N ARG A 281 2.71 18.31 16.46
CA ARG A 281 2.13 19.67 16.51
C ARG A 281 0.76 19.77 15.86
N TYR A 282 0.47 18.88 14.91
CA TYR A 282 -0.82 18.83 14.24
C TYR A 282 -1.34 17.41 14.21
N ALA A 283 -2.66 17.30 14.37
CA ALA A 283 -3.41 16.08 14.11
C ALA A 283 -4.46 16.36 13.03
N LEU A 284 -4.75 15.38 12.18
CA LEU A 284 -5.76 15.49 11.13
C LEU A 284 -6.90 14.50 11.45
N PRO A 285 -8.10 15.00 11.83
CA PRO A 285 -9.20 14.15 12.23
C PRO A 285 -10.00 13.62 11.04
N ALA A 286 -10.38 12.35 11.11
CA ALA A 286 -11.25 11.74 10.11
C ALA A 286 -12.66 12.36 10.13
N VAL A 287 -13.17 12.67 8.94
CA VAL A 287 -14.50 13.24 8.72
C VAL A 287 -15.50 12.21 8.20
N ALA A 288 -15.03 11.09 7.67
CA ALA A 288 -15.85 9.94 7.33
C ALA A 288 -15.01 8.66 7.27
N ALA A 289 -15.70 7.53 7.17
CA ALA A 289 -15.11 6.25 6.84
C ALA A 289 -16.03 5.44 5.92
N TYR A 290 -15.43 4.59 5.10
CA TYR A 290 -16.09 3.61 4.25
C TYR A 290 -15.63 2.22 4.66
N ARG A 291 -16.57 1.33 4.99
CA ARG A 291 -16.25 0.00 5.55
C ARG A 291 -17.03 -1.11 4.84
N PRO A 292 -16.53 -2.35 4.78
CA PRO A 292 -17.30 -3.46 4.24
C PRO A 292 -18.63 -3.59 4.99
N PRO A 293 -19.76 -3.85 4.31
CA PRO A 293 -21.08 -3.94 4.95
C PRO A 293 -21.21 -5.00 6.05
N ALA A 294 -20.37 -6.03 6.01
CA ALA A 294 -20.32 -7.07 7.04
C ALA A 294 -18.94 -7.71 7.11
N GLY A 295 -18.41 -7.89 8.31
CA GLY A 295 -17.12 -8.54 8.54
C GLY A 295 -15.94 -7.68 8.13
N GLY A 296 -14.76 -8.31 8.05
CA GLY A 296 -13.53 -7.70 7.54
C GLY A 296 -13.07 -8.40 6.27
N CYS A 297 -12.01 -7.88 5.66
CA CYS A 297 -11.41 -8.50 4.48
C CYS A 297 -10.72 -9.84 4.79
N ASP A 298 -10.47 -10.63 3.73
CA ASP A 298 -9.63 -11.82 3.76
C ASP A 298 -8.46 -11.64 2.78
N ALA A 299 -7.25 -12.00 3.21
CA ALA A 299 -6.02 -11.92 2.42
C ALA A 299 -5.35 -13.30 2.26
N ARG A 300 -6.10 -14.38 2.51
CA ARG A 300 -5.63 -15.77 2.37
C ARG A 300 -5.67 -16.28 0.93
N ASP A 301 -6.69 -15.86 0.19
CA ASP A 301 -7.02 -16.22 -1.19
C ASP A 301 -7.89 -15.10 -1.82
N ASN A 302 -8.20 -15.22 -3.12
CA ASN A 302 -8.98 -14.26 -3.89
C ASN A 302 -10.51 -14.47 -3.81
N ASP A 303 -11.01 -15.40 -2.98
CA ASP A 303 -12.44 -15.72 -2.88
C ASP A 303 -13.20 -14.80 -1.90
N GLY A 304 -12.48 -14.15 -0.98
CA GLY A 304 -13.04 -13.32 0.09
C GLY A 304 -13.31 -11.86 -0.27
N VAL A 305 -13.71 -11.07 0.74
CA VAL A 305 -13.74 -9.60 0.65
C VAL A 305 -12.30 -9.10 0.53
N PRO A 306 -11.93 -8.31 -0.50
CA PRO A 306 -10.54 -7.92 -0.71
C PRO A 306 -10.04 -6.97 0.38
N CYS A 307 -8.80 -7.18 0.79
CA CYS A 307 -8.09 -6.20 1.62
C CYS A 307 -7.52 -5.09 0.73
N PHE A 308 -7.60 -3.84 1.18
CA PHE A 308 -7.02 -2.72 0.46
C PHE A 308 -5.48 -2.80 0.47
N GLY A 309 -4.91 -2.73 -0.73
CA GLY A 309 -3.48 -2.66 -0.98
C GLY A 309 -3.04 -1.23 -1.18
N SER A 310 -3.23 -0.72 -2.39
CA SER A 310 -2.86 0.64 -2.77
C SER A 310 -4.08 1.42 -3.26
N LEU A 311 -3.96 2.74 -3.25
CA LEU A 311 -4.93 3.66 -3.82
C LEU A 311 -4.22 4.66 -4.72
N SER A 312 -4.90 5.08 -5.77
CA SER A 312 -4.51 6.20 -6.62
C SER A 312 -5.73 6.90 -7.20
N LEU A 313 -5.49 8.01 -7.89
CA LEU A 313 -6.54 8.86 -8.42
C LEU A 313 -6.51 8.86 -9.95
N ASP A 314 -7.63 8.49 -10.56
CA ASP A 314 -7.88 8.71 -11.97
C ASP A 314 -8.72 9.98 -12.14
N ARG A 315 -8.09 11.06 -12.61
CA ARG A 315 -8.76 12.33 -12.96
C ARG A 315 -9.28 12.35 -14.39
N THR A 316 -8.98 11.33 -15.19
CA THR A 316 -9.35 11.25 -16.60
C THR A 316 -10.71 10.59 -16.80
N SER A 317 -11.17 9.81 -15.82
CA SER A 317 -12.55 9.34 -15.72
C SER A 317 -13.53 10.47 -15.42
N THR A 318 -14.81 10.27 -15.75
CA THR A 318 -15.90 11.22 -15.49
C THR A 318 -17.09 10.50 -14.85
N PRO A 319 -17.37 10.73 -13.55
CA PRO A 319 -16.59 11.55 -12.61
C PRO A 319 -15.21 10.93 -12.32
N PRO A 320 -14.26 11.70 -11.76
CA PRO A 320 -12.99 11.16 -11.27
C PRO A 320 -13.18 9.99 -10.32
N THR A 321 -12.24 9.05 -10.30
CA THR A 321 -12.38 7.82 -9.51
C THR A 321 -11.18 7.54 -8.62
N VAL A 322 -11.44 7.01 -7.42
CA VAL A 322 -10.42 6.37 -6.58
C VAL A 322 -10.20 4.97 -7.11
N VAL A 323 -8.97 4.68 -7.51
CA VAL A 323 -8.51 3.37 -8.00
C VAL A 323 -7.90 2.62 -6.83
N ALA A 324 -8.19 1.33 -6.70
CA ALA A 324 -7.76 0.48 -5.61
C ALA A 324 -7.20 -0.85 -6.13
N SER A 325 -6.25 -1.41 -5.38
CA SER A 325 -5.74 -2.76 -5.60
C SER A 325 -5.96 -3.64 -4.37
N GLU A 326 -6.10 -4.94 -4.60
CA GLU A 326 -6.10 -5.94 -3.54
C GLU A 326 -4.71 -6.16 -2.98
N ARG A 327 -4.66 -6.58 -1.71
CA ARG A 327 -3.44 -6.99 -1.04
C ARG A 327 -3.55 -8.38 -0.44
N PHE A 328 -2.63 -9.24 -0.85
CA PHE A 328 -2.34 -10.51 -0.19
C PHE A 328 -1.16 -10.41 0.78
N ARG A 329 -0.95 -11.48 1.54
CA ARG A 329 0.29 -11.64 2.33
C ARG A 329 1.52 -11.78 1.42
N PRO A 330 2.71 -11.32 1.84
CA PRO A 330 3.92 -11.31 1.00
C PRO A 330 4.36 -12.67 0.40
N SER A 331 3.98 -13.79 1.01
CA SER A 331 4.39 -15.13 0.56
C SER A 331 3.47 -15.75 -0.51
N ARG A 332 2.52 -14.97 -1.03
CA ARG A 332 1.45 -15.46 -1.90
C ARG A 332 1.54 -14.85 -3.29
N GLU A 333 1.53 -15.73 -4.28
CA GLU A 333 1.48 -15.41 -5.71
C GLU A 333 0.05 -15.61 -6.22
N GLU A 334 -0.93 -14.99 -5.57
CA GLU A 334 -2.33 -15.05 -6.02
C GLU A 334 -2.61 -13.91 -7.03
N PRO A 335 -3.49 -14.14 -8.03
CA PRO A 335 -4.07 -13.08 -8.84
C PRO A 335 -4.73 -12.03 -7.95
N ALA A 336 -4.60 -10.76 -8.32
CA ALA A 336 -5.10 -9.63 -7.54
C ALA A 336 -6.27 -8.96 -8.23
N ARG A 337 -7.22 -8.47 -7.44
CA ARG A 337 -8.28 -7.60 -7.94
C ARG A 337 -7.83 -6.15 -7.98
N ILE A 338 -8.25 -5.42 -9.00
CA ILE A 338 -8.12 -3.97 -9.13
C ILE A 338 -9.50 -3.40 -9.46
N TRP A 339 -9.87 -2.28 -8.84
CA TRP A 339 -11.21 -1.71 -9.01
C TRP A 339 -11.22 -0.21 -8.78
N ARG A 340 -12.34 0.45 -9.08
CA ARG A 340 -12.50 1.88 -8.85
C ARG A 340 -13.86 2.28 -8.29
N TYR A 341 -13.87 3.33 -7.47
CA TYR A 341 -15.06 3.99 -6.95
C TYR A 341 -15.16 5.42 -7.51
N ALA A 342 -16.36 5.82 -7.93
CA ALA A 342 -16.62 7.20 -8.32
C ALA A 342 -16.52 8.17 -7.14
N LEU A 343 -15.83 9.30 -7.35
CA LEU A 343 -15.87 10.43 -6.43
C LEU A 343 -17.11 11.27 -6.69
N ASP A 344 -17.68 11.76 -5.60
CA ASP A 344 -18.75 12.74 -5.62
C ASP A 344 -18.18 14.14 -5.92
N THR A 345 -18.90 14.89 -6.74
CA THR A 345 -18.54 16.23 -7.20
C THR A 345 -19.61 17.27 -6.86
N THR A 346 -20.66 16.89 -6.12
CA THR A 346 -21.63 17.84 -5.58
C THR A 346 -21.01 18.61 -4.41
N ALA A 347 -21.34 19.91 -4.31
CA ALA A 347 -20.59 20.85 -3.47
C ALA A 347 -20.41 20.44 -2.00
N ASP A 348 -21.38 19.76 -1.41
CA ASP A 348 -21.37 19.29 -0.01
C ASP A 348 -20.63 17.96 0.20
N ARG A 349 -20.38 17.23 -0.89
CA ARG A 349 -19.77 15.89 -0.89
C ARG A 349 -18.51 15.80 -1.76
N THR A 350 -18.02 16.91 -2.31
CA THR A 350 -16.82 16.93 -3.14
C THR A 350 -15.67 16.18 -2.47
N GLY A 351 -15.10 15.21 -3.17
CA GLY A 351 -13.99 14.38 -2.68
C GLY A 351 -14.37 13.23 -1.76
N MET A 352 -15.67 13.02 -1.52
CA MET A 352 -16.22 11.81 -0.91
C MET A 352 -16.46 10.74 -1.99
N LEU A 353 -16.66 9.48 -1.61
CA LEU A 353 -17.15 8.49 -2.56
C LEU A 353 -18.63 8.74 -2.86
N THR A 354 -19.03 8.49 -4.10
CA THR A 354 -20.44 8.46 -4.49
C THR A 354 -21.12 7.30 -3.77
N THR A 355 -22.24 7.57 -3.11
CA THR A 355 -23.02 6.56 -2.41
C THR A 355 -24.42 6.45 -3.00
N THR A 356 -25.04 5.27 -2.84
CA THR A 356 -26.36 4.97 -3.37
C THR A 356 -27.27 4.37 -2.31
N GLY A 357 -28.58 4.49 -2.53
CA GLY A 357 -29.60 3.90 -1.67
C GLY A 357 -29.73 4.58 -0.31
N ARG A 358 -30.56 3.98 0.56
CA ARG A 358 -30.82 4.50 1.93
C ARG A 358 -29.70 4.18 2.92
N GLU A 359 -28.80 3.28 2.55
CA GLU A 359 -27.72 2.80 3.40
C GLU A 359 -26.38 3.48 3.11
N SER A 360 -26.36 4.48 2.23
CA SER A 360 -25.17 5.21 1.81
C SER A 360 -24.02 4.27 1.41
N VAL A 361 -24.30 3.39 0.45
CA VAL A 361 -23.33 2.38 -0.02
C VAL A 361 -22.58 2.88 -1.25
N ALA A 362 -21.26 2.95 -1.16
CA ALA A 362 -20.38 3.11 -2.30
C ALA A 362 -20.21 1.76 -3.02
N VAL A 363 -20.34 1.77 -4.33
CA VAL A 363 -20.23 0.59 -5.20
C VAL A 363 -19.09 0.78 -6.17
N ALA A 364 -18.33 -0.28 -6.44
CA ALA A 364 -17.31 -0.24 -7.47
C ALA A 364 -17.98 0.01 -8.83
N THR A 365 -17.45 0.98 -9.57
CA THR A 365 -17.96 1.33 -10.91
C THR A 365 -17.36 0.45 -12.00
N GLU A 366 -16.19 -0.14 -11.73
CA GLU A 366 -15.50 -1.07 -12.59
C GLU A 366 -14.50 -1.88 -11.76
N ALA A 367 -14.30 -3.15 -12.12
CA ALA A 367 -13.43 -4.07 -11.41
C ALA A 367 -12.87 -5.13 -12.36
N TYR A 368 -11.62 -5.51 -12.12
CA TYR A 368 -10.87 -6.49 -12.90
C TYR A 368 -10.05 -7.41 -11.99
N GLU A 369 -9.75 -8.60 -12.48
CA GLU A 369 -8.68 -9.45 -11.97
C GLU A 369 -7.45 -9.31 -12.87
N THR A 370 -6.26 -9.26 -12.26
CA THR A 370 -4.96 -9.33 -12.91
C THR A 370 -4.17 -10.52 -12.38
N GLU A 371 -3.50 -11.24 -13.27
CA GLU A 371 -2.55 -12.31 -12.91
C GLU A 371 -1.23 -11.77 -12.36
N ALA A 372 -1.07 -10.44 -12.25
CA ALA A 372 0.09 -9.84 -11.61
C ALA A 372 0.07 -10.14 -10.10
N ALA A 373 0.97 -11.02 -9.67
CA ALA A 373 1.19 -11.31 -8.25
C ALA A 373 1.97 -10.19 -7.55
N GLY A 374 1.75 -10.03 -6.25
CA GLY A 374 2.59 -9.15 -5.42
C GLY A 374 2.42 -7.66 -5.72
N VAL A 375 1.23 -7.23 -6.15
CA VAL A 375 0.91 -5.82 -6.46
C VAL A 375 1.23 -4.89 -5.29
N ARG A 376 1.97 -3.82 -5.59
CA ARG A 376 2.44 -2.78 -4.65
C ARG A 376 1.80 -1.42 -4.91
N GLY A 377 1.32 -1.20 -6.12
CA GLY A 377 0.74 0.05 -6.57
C GLY A 377 -0.16 -0.18 -7.78
N VAL A 378 -1.21 0.61 -7.91
CA VAL A 378 -2.07 0.64 -9.09
C VAL A 378 -2.37 2.08 -9.47
N LEU A 379 -2.48 2.36 -10.76
CA LEU A 379 -2.92 3.62 -11.34
C LEU A 379 -3.85 3.34 -12.52
N ALA A 380 -4.91 4.14 -12.69
CA ALA A 380 -5.65 4.17 -13.95
C ALA A 380 -5.50 5.55 -14.60
N HIS A 381 -5.26 5.56 -15.92
CA HIS A 381 -5.12 6.79 -16.70
C HIS A 381 -5.59 6.55 -18.13
N LYS A 382 -6.57 7.33 -18.60
CA LYS A 382 -7.12 7.28 -19.97
C LYS A 382 -7.60 5.90 -20.45
N GLY A 383 -8.02 5.06 -19.51
CA GLY A 383 -8.50 3.69 -19.79
C GLY A 383 -7.47 2.60 -19.56
N ASP A 384 -6.18 2.96 -19.47
CA ASP A 384 -5.10 2.03 -19.16
C ASP A 384 -4.92 1.85 -17.66
N TRP A 385 -4.54 0.63 -17.24
CA TRP A 385 -4.21 0.29 -15.87
C TRP A 385 -2.71 0.03 -15.71
N TYR A 386 -2.05 0.79 -14.85
CA TYR A 386 -0.65 0.61 -14.53
C TYR A 386 -0.52 -0.14 -13.21
N VAL A 387 0.10 -1.32 -13.24
CA VAL A 387 0.24 -2.23 -12.10
C VAL A 387 1.70 -2.38 -11.73
N ASP A 388 2.07 -1.88 -10.55
CA ASP A 388 3.40 -2.05 -9.97
C ASP A 388 3.49 -3.42 -9.30
N GLN A 389 4.21 -4.32 -9.95
CA GLN A 389 4.48 -5.67 -9.50
C GLN A 389 5.85 -5.76 -8.81
N ALA A 390 5.85 -6.20 -7.55
CA ALA A 390 7.10 -6.50 -6.85
C ALA A 390 7.88 -7.63 -7.53
N ALA A 391 9.20 -7.56 -7.44
CA ALA A 391 10.04 -8.69 -7.81
C ALA A 391 9.83 -9.87 -6.84
N GLY A 392 9.84 -11.09 -7.37
CA GLY A 392 9.78 -12.30 -6.52
C GLY A 392 11.00 -12.49 -5.61
N LYS A 393 12.08 -11.72 -5.81
CA LYS A 393 13.22 -11.61 -4.89
C LYS A 393 13.38 -10.17 -4.45
N ARG A 394 13.58 -9.95 -3.14
CA ARG A 394 13.62 -8.62 -2.52
C ARG A 394 14.60 -7.68 -3.24
N ASP A 395 15.84 -8.10 -3.48
CA ASP A 395 16.90 -7.20 -3.97
C ASP A 395 16.85 -6.95 -5.49
N ARG A 396 15.72 -7.21 -6.15
CA ARG A 396 15.56 -7.06 -7.59
C ARG A 396 14.54 -5.96 -7.93
N HIS A 397 14.75 -5.38 -9.11
CA HIS A 397 13.81 -4.44 -9.73
C HIS A 397 12.46 -5.12 -9.98
N GLY A 398 11.38 -4.39 -9.68
CA GLY A 398 10.02 -4.81 -10.00
C GLY A 398 9.68 -4.59 -11.48
N THR A 399 8.41 -4.73 -11.82
CA THR A 399 7.88 -4.45 -13.15
C THR A 399 6.68 -3.52 -13.04
N LEU A 400 6.64 -2.47 -13.86
CA LEU A 400 5.46 -1.65 -14.05
C LEU A 400 4.77 -2.08 -15.34
N TRP A 401 3.65 -2.79 -15.20
CA TRP A 401 2.83 -3.23 -16.33
C TRP A 401 1.84 -2.14 -16.70
N ARG A 402 1.68 -1.87 -18.00
CA ARG A 402 0.44 -1.29 -18.54
C ARG A 402 -0.45 -2.45 -18.98
N GLN A 403 -1.66 -2.52 -18.46
CA GLN A 403 -2.64 -3.56 -18.75
C GLN A 403 -3.97 -2.95 -19.19
N ASP A 404 -4.66 -3.69 -20.04
CA ASP A 404 -6.05 -3.50 -20.44
C ASP A 404 -6.70 -4.89 -20.67
N GLU A 405 -7.90 -4.93 -21.24
CA GLU A 405 -8.58 -6.20 -21.57
C GLU A 405 -7.98 -6.92 -22.80
N GLU A 406 -7.02 -6.30 -23.50
CA GLU A 406 -6.35 -6.88 -24.67
C GLU A 406 -5.01 -7.54 -24.29
N GLY A 407 -4.27 -6.99 -23.31
CA GLY A 407 -3.00 -7.54 -22.90
C GLY A 407 -2.27 -6.80 -21.78
N ALA A 408 -0.97 -7.09 -21.68
CA ALA A 408 -0.04 -6.46 -20.76
C ALA A 408 1.29 -6.18 -21.44
N GLU A 409 1.80 -4.97 -21.27
CA GLU A 409 3.08 -4.51 -21.80
C GLU A 409 3.91 -3.88 -20.67
N ALA A 410 5.23 -4.01 -20.75
CA ALA A 410 6.16 -3.37 -19.81
C ALA A 410 7.49 -3.08 -20.50
N ALA A 411 8.27 -2.17 -19.92
CA ALA A 411 9.62 -1.89 -20.36
C ALA A 411 10.53 -3.12 -20.23
N ARG A 412 11.53 -3.22 -21.12
CA ARG A 412 12.57 -4.25 -21.10
C ARG A 412 13.96 -3.62 -20.96
N CYS A 413 14.76 -4.18 -20.06
CA CYS A 413 16.09 -3.68 -19.73
C CYS A 413 17.06 -4.82 -19.41
N ALA A 414 18.36 -4.53 -19.43
CA ALA A 414 19.38 -5.45 -18.94
C ALA A 414 19.40 -5.42 -17.40
N GLN A 415 19.42 -6.60 -16.76
CA GLN A 415 19.36 -6.73 -15.29
C GLN A 415 20.64 -6.23 -14.60
N ASP A 416 21.80 -6.30 -15.27
CA ASP A 416 23.12 -5.93 -14.76
C ASP A 416 24.09 -5.68 -15.93
N LYS A 417 25.22 -4.99 -15.68
CA LYS A 417 26.32 -4.84 -16.67
C LYS A 417 26.87 -6.18 -17.19
N ALA A 418 26.73 -7.25 -16.42
CA ALA A 418 27.13 -8.61 -16.84
C ALA A 418 26.13 -9.23 -17.84
N ASP A 419 24.86 -8.84 -17.77
CA ASP A 419 23.81 -9.29 -18.70
C ASP A 419 23.72 -8.44 -19.97
N GLU A 420 24.29 -7.22 -19.97
CA GLU A 420 24.53 -6.47 -21.21
C GLU A 420 25.36 -7.28 -22.23
N THR A 421 26.32 -8.09 -21.74
CA THR A 421 27.11 -8.99 -22.59
C THR A 421 26.38 -10.26 -23.05
N SER A 422 25.29 -10.66 -22.37
CA SER A 422 24.48 -11.84 -22.74
C SER A 422 23.33 -11.48 -23.70
N GLY A 423 22.96 -10.20 -23.79
CA GLY A 423 21.86 -9.70 -24.61
C GLY A 423 20.47 -10.12 -24.11
N LEU A 424 20.38 -10.68 -22.90
CA LEU A 424 19.13 -11.10 -22.28
C LEU A 424 18.44 -9.88 -21.66
N GLN A 425 17.25 -9.56 -22.15
CA GLN A 425 16.39 -8.51 -21.59
C GLN A 425 15.35 -9.11 -20.64
N SER A 426 15.02 -8.36 -19.58
CA SER A 426 14.00 -8.71 -18.61
C SER A 426 13.01 -7.55 -18.43
N TYR A 427 11.80 -7.84 -17.94
CA TYR A 427 10.80 -6.81 -17.56
C TYR A 427 11.05 -6.20 -16.19
N ALA A 428 12.05 -6.70 -15.44
CA ALA A 428 12.37 -6.21 -14.11
C ALA A 428 13.21 -4.92 -14.21
N CYS A 429 12.54 -3.82 -14.55
CA CYS A 429 13.11 -2.50 -14.83
C CYS A 429 12.60 -1.40 -13.92
N TRP A 430 11.48 -1.65 -13.23
CA TRP A 430 10.90 -0.69 -12.30
C TRP A 430 11.73 -0.59 -11.02
N GLY A 431 11.50 0.45 -10.22
CA GLY A 431 12.25 0.63 -8.98
C GLY A 431 12.15 -0.58 -8.05
N ARG A 432 13.13 -0.72 -7.17
CA ARG A 432 13.12 -1.77 -6.14
C ARG A 432 12.25 -1.31 -4.98
N HIS A 433 11.57 -2.26 -4.35
CA HIS A 433 10.86 -2.06 -3.09
C HIS A 433 9.83 -0.92 -3.08
N THR A 434 9.23 -0.67 -4.24
CA THR A 434 8.24 0.40 -4.42
C THR A 434 6.97 0.13 -3.61
N ALA A 435 6.29 1.20 -3.26
CA ALA A 435 4.96 1.18 -2.67
C ALA A 435 4.14 2.35 -3.20
N SER A 436 2.90 2.04 -3.62
CA SER A 436 1.93 2.99 -4.16
C SER A 436 2.36 3.67 -5.47
N LEU A 437 1.37 4.17 -6.21
CA LEU A 437 1.56 5.01 -7.40
C LEU A 437 0.62 6.21 -7.28
N SER A 438 1.08 7.39 -7.65
CA SER A 438 0.23 8.59 -7.76
C SER A 438 0.58 9.39 -8.99
N TYR A 439 -0.42 9.73 -9.79
CA TYR A 439 -0.22 10.54 -10.99
C TYR A 439 -0.48 12.02 -10.72
N SER A 440 0.46 12.87 -11.13
CA SER A 440 0.32 14.31 -11.14
C SER A 440 -0.07 14.80 -12.53
N PRO A 441 -1.28 15.36 -12.72
CA PRO A 441 -1.70 15.88 -14.02
C PRO A 441 -0.95 17.15 -14.42
N GLU A 442 -0.40 17.89 -13.45
CA GLU A 442 0.33 19.14 -13.69
C GLU A 442 1.70 18.87 -14.33
N THR A 443 2.42 17.84 -13.86
CA THR A 443 3.76 17.51 -14.36
C THR A 443 3.79 16.33 -15.31
N GLY A 444 2.71 15.54 -15.37
CA GLY A 444 2.67 14.29 -16.14
C GLY A 444 3.53 13.18 -15.51
N GLU A 445 3.86 13.29 -14.23
CA GLU A 445 4.73 12.37 -13.52
C GLU A 445 3.93 11.37 -12.66
N VAL A 446 4.41 10.13 -12.63
CA VAL A 446 3.98 9.08 -11.69
C VAL A 446 4.97 9.07 -10.54
N TRP A 447 4.47 9.41 -9.35
CA TRP A 447 5.20 9.39 -8.09
C TRP A 447 5.05 8.04 -7.39
N THR A 448 6.15 7.59 -6.79
CA THR A 448 6.20 6.43 -5.91
C THR A 448 7.27 6.62 -4.85
N LEU A 449 7.32 5.74 -3.85
CA LEU A 449 8.34 5.73 -2.82
C LEU A 449 8.81 4.30 -2.54
N THR A 450 9.92 4.18 -1.81
CA THR A 450 10.48 2.88 -1.42
C THR A 450 10.46 2.70 0.11
N ASP A 451 10.24 1.48 0.57
CA ASP A 451 10.02 1.16 1.99
C ASP A 451 11.20 0.62 2.84
N PRO A 452 12.28 0.02 2.31
CA PRO A 452 13.32 -0.57 3.13
C PRO A 452 14.33 0.47 3.63
N ILE A 453 15.06 0.11 4.67
CA ILE A 453 16.18 0.88 5.21
C ILE A 453 17.48 0.28 4.69
N PRO A 454 18.49 1.11 4.35
CA PRO A 454 18.56 2.59 4.37
C PRO A 454 18.13 3.20 3.03
N GLU A 455 17.06 2.68 2.45
CA GLU A 455 16.83 2.63 1.01
C GLU A 455 15.61 3.47 0.58
N ARG A 456 15.19 4.43 1.43
CA ARG A 456 13.98 5.23 1.30
C ARG A 456 14.17 6.43 0.39
N VAL A 457 13.59 6.35 -0.80
CA VAL A 457 13.60 7.42 -1.81
C VAL A 457 12.17 7.70 -2.25
N LEU A 458 11.86 8.98 -2.45
CA LEU A 458 10.67 9.46 -3.14
C LEU A 458 11.11 9.84 -4.55
N TYR A 459 10.54 9.24 -5.58
CA TYR A 459 10.91 9.54 -6.95
C TYR A 459 9.70 9.62 -7.87
N ALA A 460 9.92 10.24 -9.01
CA ALA A 460 8.90 10.41 -10.04
C ALA A 460 9.46 10.02 -11.41
N VAL A 461 8.62 9.39 -12.23
CA VAL A 461 8.92 9.11 -13.64
C VAL A 461 7.84 9.71 -14.52
N ARG A 462 8.19 10.26 -15.68
CA ARG A 462 7.16 10.76 -16.61
C ARG A 462 6.36 9.60 -17.17
N LEU A 463 5.03 9.71 -17.14
CA LEU A 463 4.16 8.67 -17.71
C LEU A 463 4.42 8.48 -19.22
N SER A 464 4.75 9.56 -19.93
CA SER A 464 5.14 9.49 -21.35
C SER A 464 6.40 8.65 -21.60
N ASP A 465 7.33 8.64 -20.66
CA ASP A 465 8.56 7.86 -20.77
C ASP A 465 8.25 6.38 -20.48
N VAL A 466 7.34 6.09 -19.54
CA VAL A 466 6.82 4.73 -19.30
C VAL A 466 6.18 4.20 -20.58
N ASP A 467 5.25 4.94 -21.18
CA ASP A 467 4.55 4.51 -22.40
C ASP A 467 5.50 4.34 -23.60
N SER A 468 6.55 5.18 -23.69
CA SER A 468 7.52 5.10 -24.78
C SER A 468 8.47 3.90 -24.66
N ALA A 469 8.62 3.34 -23.45
CA ALA A 469 9.51 2.23 -23.16
C ALA A 469 8.87 0.84 -23.33
N LEU A 470 7.54 0.78 -23.53
CA LEU A 470 6.79 -0.47 -23.66
C LEU A 470 7.21 -1.25 -24.93
N SER A 471 7.22 -2.58 -24.83
CA SER A 471 7.78 -3.49 -25.85
C SER A 471 6.82 -4.56 -26.36
#